data_AF-A0A562D696-F1
#
_entry.id   AF-A0A562D696-F1
#
_cell.length_a   1.000
_cell.length_b   1.000
_cell.length_c   1.000
_cell.angle_alpha   90.00
_cell.angle_beta   90.00
_cell.angle_gamma   90.00
#
_symmetry.space_group_name_H-M   'P 1'
#
loop_
_entity.id
_entity.type
_entity.pdbx_description
1 polymer ?
#
loop_
_entity_poly.entity_id
_entity_poly.type
_entity_poly.pdbx_seq_one_letter_code
_entity_poly.pdbx_strand_id
1 'polypeptide(L)'
;MNASAPPLPDDLIAVLKRMRLPYLRAAAPEVLATAKAQRWDPTEVLKVLLDEEVRGRDEATKAMRRKTAGLPAGKTFSSWRETDSSIPLPTQHALATLEWVG
;
A
#
# COMPACT_ATOMS: atom_id res chain seq x y z
N MET A 1 -16.02 6.16 21.29
CA MET A 1 -14.59 5.80 21.37
C MET A 1 -14.51 4.32 21.06
N ASN A 2 -14.00 3.91 19.89
CA ASN A 2 -13.84 2.48 19.60
C ASN A 2 -12.79 1.91 20.54
N ALA A 3 -13.11 0.82 21.22
CA ALA A 3 -12.15 0.10 22.04
C ALA A 3 -11.02 -0.42 21.14
N SER A 4 -9.76 -0.22 21.55
CA SER A 4 -8.59 -0.73 20.83
C SER A 4 -8.64 -2.25 20.73
N ALA A 5 -8.25 -2.82 19.59
CA ALA A 5 -8.19 -4.26 19.44
C ALA A 5 -7.19 -4.90 20.43
N PRO A 6 -7.45 -6.15 20.90
CA PRO A 6 -6.54 -6.86 21.78
C PRO A 6 -5.18 -7.12 21.10
N PRO A 7 -4.07 -7.06 21.85
CA PRO A 7 -2.76 -7.40 21.30
C PRO A 7 -2.69 -8.88 20.90
N LEU A 8 -1.83 -9.18 19.93
CA LEU A 8 -1.55 -10.57 19.55
C LEU A 8 -0.76 -11.29 20.65
N PRO A 9 -0.97 -12.61 20.85
CA PRO A 9 -0.10 -13.44 21.65
C PRO A 9 1.37 -13.39 21.20
N ASP A 10 2.30 -13.44 22.15
CA ASP A 10 3.74 -13.30 21.88
C ASP A 10 4.32 -14.43 21.00
N ASP A 11 3.81 -15.65 21.15
CA ASP A 11 4.18 -16.81 20.35
C ASP A 11 3.78 -16.63 18.88
N LEU A 12 2.57 -16.10 18.62
CA LEU A 12 2.14 -15.74 17.28
C LEU A 12 3.01 -14.61 16.70
N ILE A 13 3.31 -13.57 17.49
CA ILE A 13 4.21 -12.49 17.06
C ILE A 13 5.58 -13.05 16.65
N ALA A 14 6.14 -13.99 17.42
CA ALA A 14 7.42 -14.61 17.13
C ALA A 14 7.39 -15.37 15.79
N VAL A 15 6.34 -16.15 15.52
CA VAL A 15 6.17 -16.85 14.24
C VAL A 15 6.04 -15.87 13.08
N LEU A 16 5.22 -14.83 13.20
CA LEU A 16 5.02 -13.83 12.15
C LEU A 16 6.30 -13.04 11.84
N LYS A 17 7.11 -12.73 12.85
CA LYS A 17 8.45 -12.15 12.66
C LYS A 17 9.38 -13.11 11.91
N ARG A 18 9.42 -14.38 12.29
CA ARG A 18 10.25 -15.41 11.62
C ARG A 18 9.87 -15.60 10.16
N MET A 19 8.57 -15.62 9.87
CA MET A 19 8.04 -15.71 8.50
C MET A 19 8.15 -14.41 7.70
N ARG A 20 8.56 -13.30 8.34
CA ARG A 20 8.63 -11.97 7.73
C ARG A 20 7.28 -11.53 7.17
N LEU A 21 6.24 -11.59 8.01
CA LEU A 21 4.87 -11.16 7.68
C LEU A 21 4.52 -9.84 8.40
N PRO A 22 5.22 -8.72 8.14
CA PRO A 22 5.07 -7.50 8.92
C PRO A 22 3.72 -6.81 8.73
N TYR A 23 3.11 -6.88 7.54
CA TYR A 23 1.86 -6.17 7.26
C TYR A 23 0.66 -6.97 7.77
N LEU A 24 0.69 -8.28 7.61
CA LEU A 24 -0.26 -9.18 8.30
C LEU A 24 -0.23 -8.95 9.80
N ARG A 25 0.98 -8.94 10.41
CA ARG A 25 1.14 -8.72 11.85
C ARG A 25 0.59 -7.36 12.30
N ALA A 26 0.70 -6.33 11.47
CA ALA A 26 0.16 -5.01 11.77
C ALA A 26 -1.38 -4.97 11.68
N ALA A 27 -1.97 -5.64 10.69
CA ALA A 27 -3.42 -5.68 10.48
C ALA A 27 -4.15 -6.64 11.43
N ALA A 28 -3.48 -7.70 11.88
CA ALA A 28 -4.10 -8.82 12.58
C ALA A 28 -4.92 -8.49 13.84
N PRO A 29 -4.50 -7.58 14.76
CA PRO A 29 -5.33 -7.24 15.93
C PRO A 29 -6.75 -6.81 15.56
N GLU A 30 -6.87 -5.85 14.63
CA GLU A 30 -8.14 -5.28 14.21
C GLU A 30 -8.97 -6.27 13.39
N VAL A 31 -8.32 -7.00 12.48
CA VAL A 31 -9.00 -8.03 11.66
C VAL A 31 -9.55 -9.15 12.53
N LEU A 32 -8.79 -9.63 13.52
CA LEU A 32 -9.25 -10.70 14.42
C LEU A 32 -10.38 -10.22 15.35
N ALA A 33 -10.29 -8.99 15.86
CA ALA A 33 -11.36 -8.39 16.66
C ALA A 33 -12.67 -8.28 15.84
N THR A 34 -12.57 -7.81 14.60
CA THR A 34 -13.69 -7.69 13.66
C THR A 34 -14.27 -9.06 13.31
N ALA A 35 -13.42 -10.01 12.92
CA ALA A 35 -13.82 -11.37 12.55
C ALA A 35 -14.54 -12.08 13.71
N LYS A 36 -14.07 -11.90 14.95
CA LYS A 36 -14.73 -12.46 16.13
C LYS A 36 -16.11 -11.83 16.37
N ALA A 37 -16.21 -10.50 16.28
CA ALA A 37 -17.47 -9.79 16.48
C ALA A 37 -18.52 -10.15 15.41
N GLN A 38 -18.07 -10.34 14.18
CA GLN A 38 -18.93 -10.63 13.03
C GLN A 38 -19.03 -12.13 12.69
N ARG A 39 -18.36 -13.00 13.45
CA ARG A 39 -18.31 -14.46 13.25
C ARG A 39 -17.97 -14.85 11.81
N TRP A 40 -16.89 -14.27 11.29
CA TRP A 40 -16.40 -14.60 9.95
C TRP A 40 -16.02 -16.07 9.84
N ASP A 41 -16.13 -16.59 8.62
CA ASP A 41 -15.57 -17.89 8.26
C ASP A 41 -14.03 -17.87 8.45
N PRO A 42 -13.41 -18.92 9.03
CA PRO A 42 -11.96 -18.94 9.24
C PRO A 42 -11.14 -18.75 7.97
N THR A 43 -11.62 -19.22 6.82
CA THR A 43 -10.91 -19.03 5.54
C THR A 43 -10.95 -17.57 5.08
N GLU A 44 -12.02 -16.83 5.41
CA GLU A 44 -12.12 -15.39 5.11
C GLU A 44 -11.10 -14.59 5.92
N VAL A 45 -10.91 -14.93 7.20
CA VAL A 45 -9.88 -14.31 8.04
C VAL A 45 -8.50 -14.53 7.43
N LEU A 46 -8.19 -15.74 6.98
CA LEU A 46 -6.91 -16.05 6.34
C LEU A 46 -6.71 -15.26 5.04
N LYS A 47 -7.73 -15.18 4.18
CA LYS A 47 -7.67 -14.41 2.93
C LYS A 47 -7.36 -12.94 3.20
N VAL A 48 -8.13 -12.29 4.06
CA VAL A 48 -7.94 -10.87 4.37
C VAL A 48 -6.54 -10.61 4.94
N LEU A 49 -6.09 -11.43 5.87
CA LEU A 49 -4.76 -11.28 6.47
C LEU A 49 -3.61 -11.47 5.46
N LEU A 50 -3.75 -12.42 4.54
CA LEU A 50 -2.75 -12.66 3.50
C LEU A 50 -2.79 -11.59 2.42
N ASP A 51 -3.97 -11.08 2.06
CA ASP A 51 -4.13 -9.97 1.11
C ASP A 51 -3.48 -8.69 1.65
N GLU A 52 -3.59 -8.42 2.95
CA GLU A 52 -2.87 -7.31 3.59
C GLU A 52 -1.35 -7.45 3.48
N GLU A 53 -0.84 -8.68 3.59
CA GLU A 53 0.59 -8.95 3.38
C GLU A 53 1.02 -8.72 1.94
N VAL A 54 0.26 -9.22 0.97
CA VAL A 54 0.52 -9.03 -0.46
C VAL A 54 0.52 -7.54 -0.79
N ARG A 55 -0.52 -6.82 -0.37
CA ARG A 55 -0.66 -5.38 -0.59
C ARG A 55 0.53 -4.60 -0.03
N GLY A 56 0.91 -4.87 1.21
CA GLY A 56 2.03 -4.18 1.85
C GLY A 56 3.37 -4.45 1.13
N ARG A 57 3.59 -5.68 0.66
CA ARG A 57 4.78 -6.05 -0.11
C ARG A 57 4.82 -5.40 -1.48
N ASP A 58 3.68 -5.31 -2.15
CA ASP A 58 3.57 -4.64 -3.43
C ASP A 58 3.91 -3.15 -3.30
N GLU A 59 3.37 -2.48 -2.28
CA GLU A 59 3.69 -1.08 -2.01
C GLU A 59 5.16 -0.86 -1.64
N ALA A 60 5.75 -1.73 -0.81
CA ALA A 60 7.17 -1.66 -0.50
C ALA A 60 8.05 -1.89 -1.74
N THR A 61 7.67 -2.82 -2.60
CA THR A 61 8.39 -3.11 -3.86
C THR A 61 8.30 -1.93 -4.81
N LYS A 62 7.10 -1.33 -4.98
CA LYS A 62 6.91 -0.11 -5.77
C LYS A 62 7.75 1.05 -5.22
N ALA A 63 7.72 1.28 -3.91
CA ALA A 63 8.51 2.33 -3.26
C ALA A 63 10.02 2.12 -3.45
N MET A 64 10.50 0.88 -3.29
CA MET A 64 11.90 0.52 -3.54
C MET A 64 12.30 0.76 -4.99
N ARG A 65 11.49 0.30 -5.96
CA ARG A 65 11.75 0.52 -7.40
C ARG A 65 11.79 2.01 -7.75
N ARG A 66 10.86 2.81 -7.24
CA ARG A 66 10.87 4.27 -7.41
C ARG A 66 12.14 4.91 -6.85
N LYS A 67 12.55 4.50 -5.64
CA LYS A 67 13.79 4.98 -5.01
C LYS A 67 15.02 4.59 -5.83
N THR A 68 15.11 3.34 -6.28
CA THR A 68 16.22 2.83 -7.09
C THR A 68 16.31 3.49 -8.46
N ALA A 69 15.17 3.86 -9.05
CA ALA A 69 15.15 4.55 -10.34
C ALA A 69 15.82 5.94 -10.30
N GLY A 70 16.02 6.53 -9.12
CA GLY A 70 16.76 7.79 -8.96
C GLY A 70 16.16 8.98 -9.70
N LEU A 71 14.87 8.89 -10.07
CA LEU A 71 14.17 9.98 -10.75
C LEU A 71 14.08 11.17 -9.80
N PRO A 72 14.24 12.41 -10.28
CA PRO A 72 14.13 13.58 -9.41
C PRO A 72 12.75 13.62 -8.75
N ALA A 73 12.73 13.63 -7.42
CA ALA A 73 11.50 13.70 -6.64
C ALA A 73 10.82 15.07 -6.87
N GLY A 74 9.49 15.08 -6.86
CA GLY A 74 8.73 16.33 -6.99
C GLY A 74 8.73 16.96 -8.39
N LYS A 75 9.08 16.20 -9.46
CA LYS A 75 8.75 16.63 -10.83
C LYS A 75 7.24 16.63 -11.00
N THR A 76 6.66 17.81 -10.81
CA THR A 76 5.29 18.12 -11.18
C THR A 76 5.28 18.78 -12.56
N PHE A 77 4.12 18.88 -13.18
CA PHE A 77 3.94 19.63 -14.42
C PHE A 77 4.37 21.10 -14.33
N SER A 78 4.53 21.69 -13.13
CA SER A 78 4.99 23.08 -13.00
C SER A 78 6.42 23.31 -13.53
N SER A 79 7.23 22.24 -13.57
CA SER A 79 8.60 22.28 -14.11
C SER A 79 8.69 21.85 -15.57
N TRP A 80 7.55 21.56 -16.20
CA TRP A 80 7.47 21.09 -17.58
C TRP A 80 7.81 22.23 -18.56
N ARG A 81 8.66 21.95 -19.54
CA ARG A 81 9.02 22.89 -20.61
C ARG A 81 8.38 22.43 -21.91
N GLU A 82 7.23 23.01 -22.24
CA GLU A 82 6.41 22.60 -23.38
C GLU A 82 7.18 22.65 -24.72
N THR A 83 8.10 23.61 -24.83
CA THR A 83 8.95 23.85 -26.01
C THR A 83 9.99 22.77 -26.25
N ASP A 84 10.35 22.00 -25.23
CA ASP A 84 11.38 20.94 -25.32
C ASP A 84 10.79 19.59 -25.74
N SER A 85 9.45 19.49 -25.75
CA SER A 85 8.75 18.25 -26.04
C SER A 85 8.40 18.12 -27.52
N SER A 86 8.58 16.92 -28.07
CA SER A 86 8.13 16.58 -29.43
C SER A 86 6.62 16.31 -29.52
N ILE A 87 5.91 16.30 -28.39
CA ILE A 87 4.46 16.08 -28.33
C ILE A 87 3.75 17.39 -28.74
N PRO A 88 2.70 17.36 -29.58
CA PRO A 88 1.95 18.57 -29.93
C PRO A 88 1.33 19.26 -28.70
N LEU A 89 1.34 20.59 -28.68
CA LEU A 89 0.85 21.40 -27.55
C LEU A 89 -0.57 21.01 -27.06
N PRO A 90 -1.56 20.79 -27.96
CA PRO A 90 -2.90 20.38 -27.53
C PRO A 90 -2.90 19.05 -26.78
N THR A 91 -2.03 18.12 -27.18
CA THR A 91 -1.86 16.82 -26.52
C THR A 91 -1.16 16.98 -25.18
N GLN A 92 -0.14 17.84 -25.09
CA GLN A 92 0.52 18.14 -23.81
C GLN A 92 -0.48 18.70 -22.79
N HIS A 93 -1.32 19.66 -23.19
CA HIS A 93 -2.35 20.25 -22.34
C HIS A 93 -3.41 19.24 -21.90
N ALA A 94 -3.87 18.38 -22.80
CA ALA A 94 -4.83 17.32 -22.47
C ALA A 94 -4.26 16.27 -21.49
N LEU A 95 -2.95 15.95 -21.58
CA LEU A 95 -2.30 15.06 -20.63
C LEU A 95 -2.19 15.68 -19.23
N ALA A 96 -2.02 17.01 -19.14
CA ALA A 96 -1.94 17.74 -17.87
C ALA A 96 -3.28 17.79 -17.11
N THR A 97 -4.41 17.52 -17.77
CA THR A 97 -5.74 17.48 -17.14
C THR A 97 -6.17 16.09 -16.68
N LEU A 98 -5.33 15.07 -16.88
CA LEU A 98 -5.68 13.69 -16.50
C LEU A 98 -5.63 13.51 -14.97
N GLU A 99 -6.73 13.05 -14.39
CA GLU A 99 -6.92 12.90 -12.93
C GLU A 99 -5.96 11.91 -12.25
N TRP A 100 -5.33 11.03 -13.03
CA TRP A 100 -4.36 10.04 -12.56
C TRP A 100 -2.90 10.49 -12.75
N VAL A 101 -2.67 11.66 -13.36
CA VAL A 101 -1.37 12.31 -13.39
C VAL A 101 -1.30 13.30 -12.21
N GLY A 102 -1.16 12.72 -11.02
CA GLY A 102 -1.05 13.40 -9.73
C GLY A 102 -0.42 12.49 -8.69
#